data_AF-X0ZWQ9-F1
#
_entry.id   AF-X0ZWQ9-F1
#
_cell.length_a   1.000
_cell.length_b   1.000
_cell.length_c   1.000
_cell.angle_alpha   90.00
_cell.angle_beta   90.00
_cell.angle_gamma   90.00
#
_symmetry.space_group_name_H-M   'P 1'
#
loop_
_entity.id
_entity.type
_entity.pdbx_description
1 polymer ?
#
loop_
_entity_poly.entity_id
_entity_poly.type
_entity_poly.pdbx_seq_one_letter_code
_entity_poly.pdbx_strand_id
1 'polypeptide(L)' 'EAREKIEYIQKDILHSQGLTKEEAKVASKVGLIDPDQAWWWTEEWQKKEREAEKDIKEGKVKRFTNVEDLIKDLHS' A
#
# COMPACT_ATOMS: atom_id res chain seq x y z
N GLU A 1 -14.15 -9.62 -9.11
CA GLU A 1 -13.39 -9.92 -7.87
C GLU A 1 -12.01 -9.25 -7.85
N ALA A 2 -10.92 -9.87 -8.36
CA ALA A 2 -9.57 -9.28 -8.23
C ALA A 2 -9.41 -7.90 -8.90
N ARG A 3 -9.96 -7.72 -10.12
CA ARG A 3 -9.92 -6.44 -10.84
C ARG A 3 -10.61 -5.31 -10.08
N GLU A 4 -11.79 -5.58 -9.53
CA GLU A 4 -12.56 -4.59 -8.76
C GLU A 4 -11.83 -4.20 -7.48
N LYS A 5 -11.22 -5.18 -6.79
CA LYS A 5 -10.37 -4.89 -5.62
C LYS A 5 -9.19 -4.02 -5.99
N ILE A 6 -8.49 -4.34 -7.10
CA ILE A 6 -7.38 -3.55 -7.64
C ILE A 6 -7.80 -2.10 -7.91
N GLU A 7 -8.90 -1.91 -8.63
CA GLU A 7 -9.44 -0.58 -8.95
C GLU A 7 -9.85 0.18 -7.68
N TYR A 8 -10.39 -0.53 -6.69
CA TYR A 8 -10.83 0.11 -5.45
C TYR A 8 -9.66 0.50 -4.53
N ILE A 9 -8.60 -0.31 -4.45
CA ILE A 9 -7.33 0.04 -3.77
C ILE A 9 -6.76 1.35 -4.32
N GLN A 10 -6.76 1.51 -5.65
CA GLN A 10 -6.24 2.72 -6.30
C GLN A 10 -7.12 3.95 -6.05
N LYS A 11 -8.43 3.75 -5.86
CA LYS A 11 -9.39 4.83 -5.65
C LYS A 11 -9.47 5.29 -4.19
N ASP A 12 -9.52 4.35 -3.26
CA ASP A 12 -9.75 4.60 -1.84
C ASP A 12 -9.10 3.51 -0.99
N ILE A 13 -7.79 3.69 -0.75
CA ILE A 13 -7.00 2.70 -0.03
C ILE A 13 -7.60 2.39 1.35
N LEU A 14 -8.10 3.40 2.09
CA LEU A 14 -8.62 3.26 3.45
C LEU A 14 -9.82 2.33 3.57
N HIS A 15 -10.68 2.31 2.56
CA HIS A 15 -11.88 1.48 2.54
C HIS A 15 -11.74 0.23 1.67
N SER A 16 -10.55 0.00 1.11
CA SER A 16 -10.25 -1.13 0.25
C SER A 16 -9.92 -2.42 1.02
N GLN A 17 -10.00 -3.54 0.32
CA GLN A 17 -9.48 -4.83 0.75
C GLN A 17 -8.48 -5.34 -0.28
N GLY A 18 -7.31 -5.78 0.19
CA GLY A 18 -6.29 -6.40 -0.62
C GLY A 18 -6.69 -7.78 -1.14
N LEU A 19 -5.87 -8.28 -2.03
CA LEU A 19 -6.00 -9.58 -2.65
C LEU A 19 -5.53 -10.69 -1.69
N THR A 20 -6.11 -11.87 -1.82
CA THR A 20 -5.48 -13.10 -1.35
C THR A 20 -4.24 -13.43 -2.19
N LYS A 21 -3.37 -14.32 -1.70
CA LYS A 21 -2.20 -14.78 -2.46
C LYS A 21 -2.58 -15.42 -3.79
N GLU A 22 -3.68 -16.18 -3.83
CA GLU A 22 -4.18 -16.79 -5.07
C GLU A 22 -4.76 -15.75 -6.03
N GLU A 23 -5.53 -14.78 -5.54
CA GLU A 23 -6.01 -13.67 -6.37
C GLU A 23 -4.84 -12.87 -6.97
N ALA A 24 -3.82 -12.55 -6.18
CA ALA A 24 -2.63 -11.85 -6.66
C ALA A 24 -1.86 -12.67 -7.72
N LYS A 25 -1.72 -13.98 -7.52
CA LYS A 25 -1.10 -14.89 -8.50
C LYS A 25 -1.89 -14.94 -9.81
N VAL A 26 -3.22 -15.04 -9.75
CA VAL A 26 -4.08 -15.04 -10.94
C VAL A 26 -4.00 -13.69 -11.64
N ALA A 27 -4.14 -12.59 -10.91
CA ALA A 27 -4.06 -11.22 -11.44
C ALA A 27 -2.72 -10.98 -12.16
N SER A 28 -1.61 -11.47 -11.59
CA SER A 28 -0.29 -11.39 -12.21
C SER A 28 -0.23 -12.19 -13.51
N LYS A 29 -0.75 -13.43 -13.50
CA LYS A 29 -0.75 -14.32 -14.66
C LYS A 29 -1.58 -13.76 -15.84
N VAL A 30 -2.67 -13.07 -15.55
CA VAL A 30 -3.54 -12.46 -16.58
C VAL A 30 -3.15 -11.01 -16.92
N GLY A 31 -2.06 -10.49 -16.36
CA GLY A 31 -1.52 -9.16 -16.69
C GLY A 31 -2.28 -7.98 -16.08
N LEU A 32 -3.04 -8.19 -15.01
CA LEU A 32 -3.70 -7.10 -14.28
C LEU A 32 -2.73 -6.34 -13.36
N ILE A 33 -1.70 -7.02 -12.88
CA ILE A 33 -0.65 -6.47 -12.01
C ILE A 33 0.70 -7.04 -12.43
N ASP A 34 1.78 -6.31 -12.15
CA ASP A 34 3.14 -6.81 -12.37
C ASP A 34 3.43 -7.96 -11.38
N PRO A 35 3.88 -9.14 -11.85
CA PRO A 35 4.27 -10.25 -10.99
C PRO A 35 5.28 -9.87 -9.90
N ASP A 36 6.22 -8.97 -10.19
CA ASP A 36 7.25 -8.52 -9.24
C ASP A 36 6.68 -7.63 -8.13
N GLN A 37 5.46 -7.11 -8.33
CA GLN A 37 4.73 -6.29 -7.38
C GLN A 37 3.53 -7.02 -6.76
N ALA A 38 3.33 -8.31 -7.04
CA ALA A 38 2.15 -9.07 -6.60
C ALA A 38 1.97 -9.05 -5.07
N TRP A 39 3.07 -9.03 -4.33
CA TRP A 39 3.07 -8.96 -2.86
C TRP A 39 2.42 -7.68 -2.32
N TRP A 40 2.57 -6.55 -3.02
CA TRP A 40 2.02 -5.26 -2.61
C TRP A 40 0.48 -5.28 -2.61
N TRP A 41 -0.11 -6.02 -3.55
CA TRP A 41 -1.55 -6.14 -3.67
C TRP A 41 -2.19 -7.05 -2.62
N THR A 42 -1.40 -7.78 -1.82
CA THR A 42 -1.95 -8.70 -0.83
C THR A 42 -2.63 -7.97 0.32
N GLU A 43 -3.65 -8.59 0.92
CA GLU A 43 -4.35 -8.03 2.10
C GLU A 43 -3.41 -7.80 3.29
N GLU A 44 -2.37 -8.62 3.44
CA GLU A 44 -1.33 -8.39 4.46
C GLU A 44 -0.62 -7.05 4.27
N TRP A 45 -0.26 -6.72 3.03
CA TRP A 45 0.40 -5.46 2.71
C TRP A 45 -0.57 -4.28 2.74
N GLN A 46 -1.72 -4.43 2.08
CA GLN A 46 -2.74 -3.38 2.00
C GLN A 46 -3.27 -2.97 3.38
N LYS A 47 -3.33 -3.89 4.35
CA LYS A 47 -3.64 -3.51 5.74
C LYS A 47 -2.65 -2.50 6.33
N LYS A 48 -1.34 -2.69 6.10
CA LYS A 48 -0.31 -1.77 6.58
C LYS A 48 -0.37 -0.43 5.85
N GLU A 49 -0.65 -0.45 4.55
CA GLU A 49 -0.86 0.78 3.77
C GLU A 49 -2.07 1.57 4.28
N ARG A 50 -3.17 0.90 4.66
CA ARG A 50 -4.32 1.56 5.30
C ARG A 50 -3.98 2.18 6.65
N GLU A 51 -3.18 1.49 7.46
CA GLU A 51 -2.68 2.01 8.74
C GLU A 51 -1.82 3.27 8.51
N ALA A 52 -0.88 3.22 7.55
CA ALA A 52 -0.06 4.37 7.19
C ALA A 52 -0.87 5.56 6.66
N GLU A 53 -1.84 5.32 5.76
CA GLU A 53 -2.72 6.36 5.23
C GLU A 53 -3.57 6.99 6.34
N LYS A 54 -4.03 6.19 7.32
CA LYS A 54 -4.75 6.70 8.49
C LYS A 54 -3.85 7.61 9.33
N ASP A 55 -2.62 7.20 9.60
CA ASP A 55 -1.67 8.01 10.36
C ASP A 55 -1.33 9.33 9.63
N ILE A 56 -1.20 9.30 8.29
CA ILE A 56 -1.03 10.51 7.48
C ILE A 56 -2.21 11.47 7.65
N LYS A 57 -3.46 10.97 7.56
CA LYS A 57 -4.67 11.80 7.70
C LYS A 57 -4.88 12.33 9.10
N GLU A 58 -4.52 11.56 10.12
CA GLU A 58 -4.58 11.98 11.52
C GLU A 58 -3.42 12.89 11.93
N GLY A 59 -2.48 13.18 11.01
CA GLY A 59 -1.32 14.03 11.28
C GLY A 59 -0.27 13.37 12.17
N LYS A 60 -0.31 12.04 12.33
CA LYS A 60 0.69 11.23 13.06
C LYS A 60 1.95 10.99 12.23
N VAL A 61 2.40 12.03 11.56
CA VAL A 61 3.56 12.00 10.68
C VAL A 61 4.48 13.16 11.03
N LYS A 62 5.79 12.93 10.90
CA LYS A 62 6.78 14.01 10.94
C LYS A 62 6.97 14.56 9.54
N ARG A 63 7.11 15.88 9.42
CA ARG A 63 7.45 16.56 8.16
C ARG A 63 8.82 17.21 8.31
N PHE A 64 9.63 17.08 7.28
CA PHE A 64 10.97 17.65 7.22
C PHE A 64 11.08 18.55 5.99
N THR A 65 11.79 19.65 6.10
CA THR A 65 11.99 20.61 5.00
C THR A 65 13.27 20.37 4.20
N ASN A 66 14.18 19.53 4.73
CA ASN A 66 15.40 19.09 4.07
C ASN A 66 15.73 17.64 4.48
N VAL A 67 16.63 17.02 3.74
CA VAL A 67 16.98 15.60 3.89
C VAL A 67 17.89 15.40 5.11
N GLU A 68 18.73 16.38 5.43
CA GLU A 68 19.65 16.34 6.56
C GLU A 68 18.90 16.19 7.90
N ASP A 69 17.82 16.95 8.10
CA ASP A 69 16.97 16.88 9.29
C ASP A 69 16.24 15.53 9.38
N LEU A 70 15.79 14.98 8.25
CA LEU A 70 15.19 13.64 8.20
C LEU A 70 16.20 12.56 8.62
N ILE A 71 17.41 12.58 8.05
CA ILE A 71 18.45 11.59 8.37
C ILE A 71 18.85 11.69 9.85
N LYS A 72 18.92 12.90 10.39
CA LYS A 72 19.24 13.12 11.81
C LYS A 72 18.19 12.51 12.74
N ASP A 73 16.90 12.62 12.42
CA ASP A 73 15.80 12.00 13.19
C ASP A 73 15.79 10.47 13.05
N LEU A 74 16.16 9.94 11.87
CA LEU A 74 16.19 8.50 11.63
C LEU A 74 17.31 7.78 12.42
N HIS A 75 18.42 8.48 12.68
CA HIS A 75 19.58 7.93 13.39
C HIS A 75 19.60 8.28 14.89
N SER A 76 18.60 9.00 15.41
CA SER A 76 18.50 9.35 16.84
C SER A 76 17.86 8.24 17.66
#